data_AF-A0A9Q0Q6S8-F1
#
_entry.id   AF-A0A9Q0Q6S8-F1
#
_cell.length_a   1.000
_cell.length_b   1.000
_cell.length_c   1.000
_cell.angle_alpha   90.00
_cell.angle_beta   90.00
_cell.angle_gamma   90.00
#
_symmetry.space_group_name_H-M   'P 1'
#
loop_
_entity.id
_entity.type
_entity.pdbx_description
1 polymer ?
#
loop_
_entity_poly.entity_id
_entity_poly.type
_entity_poly.pdbx_seq_one_letter_code
_entity_poly.pdbx_strand_id
1 'polypeptide(L)'
;MITGAAATTVFYNLRLRHPTLELPIIDYDLALLFLPMLILGISIGVTLNVLFADWMIIILLIIFFIVTSTRSFFKGVETWKKETKSKQETARAQLEIYDNKIEAAEEMPLPGGATSHDQTKPESIKEKVSIIENIYWMDLGTLVTLWLIILALQIGKSYTATCSAIYWILNILQIPLAAGVTSYEAVSLYKGRRKIASKGGASMNWPVHKLVLYCIIGVMAGTVGGMLGLGGGFILGPLFLEMGIPPQVSSATATFAMMFSASLSVVEYYLLKRFPVPYALYFFTVATIAAVAGQHVVRKLISILGRASLIIFILASTIFVSAILVGGAGMASMIKKFERKEYMGFESICS
;
A
#
# COMPACT_ATOMS: atom_id res chain seq x y z
N MET A 1 2.09 14.47 -7.28
CA MET A 1 1.36 13.41 -8.02
C MET A 1 0.84 12.31 -7.09
N ILE A 2 1.73 11.49 -6.49
CA ILE A 2 1.37 10.29 -5.72
C ILE A 2 0.47 10.59 -4.52
N THR A 3 0.77 11.65 -3.76
CA THR A 3 -0.02 12.07 -2.60
C THR A 3 -1.50 12.30 -2.94
N GLY A 4 -1.81 12.95 -4.07
CA GLY A 4 -3.19 13.23 -4.49
C GLY A 4 -3.93 11.96 -4.94
N ALA A 5 -3.25 11.11 -5.70
CA ALA A 5 -3.81 9.81 -6.12
C ALA A 5 -4.07 8.87 -4.92
N ALA A 6 -3.13 8.80 -3.98
CA ALA A 6 -3.25 8.00 -2.77
C ALA A 6 -4.37 8.55 -1.86
N ALA A 7 -4.42 9.86 -1.61
CA ALA A 7 -5.48 10.48 -0.80
C ALA A 7 -6.88 10.21 -1.36
N THR A 8 -7.04 10.36 -2.68
CA THR A 8 -8.29 10.04 -3.37
C THR A 8 -8.66 8.57 -3.18
N THR A 9 -7.71 7.67 -3.42
CA THR A 9 -7.95 6.22 -3.31
C THR A 9 -8.29 5.82 -1.88
N VAL A 10 -7.61 6.40 -0.87
CA VAL A 10 -7.94 6.20 0.55
C VAL A 10 -9.35 6.68 0.85
N PHE A 11 -9.74 7.86 0.39
CA PHE A 11 -11.10 8.38 0.56
C PHE A 11 -12.17 7.44 -0.02
N TYR A 12 -11.89 6.82 -1.17
CA TYR A 12 -12.76 5.77 -1.73
C TYR A 12 -12.76 4.50 -0.89
N ASN A 13 -11.61 4.06 -0.39
CA ASN A 13 -11.46 2.84 0.41
C ASN A 13 -12.10 2.97 1.79
N LEU A 14 -12.11 4.17 2.40
CA LEU A 14 -12.79 4.44 3.66
C LEU A 14 -14.31 4.19 3.60
N ARG A 15 -14.89 4.20 2.41
CA ARG A 15 -16.31 3.87 2.19
C ARG A 15 -16.58 2.38 2.00
N LEU A 16 -15.56 1.52 2.13
CA LEU A 16 -15.64 0.08 1.86
C LEU A 16 -15.38 -0.73 3.13
N ARG A 17 -16.15 -1.82 3.25
CA ARG A 17 -15.92 -2.86 4.26
C ARG A 17 -15.15 -4.04 3.70
N HIS A 18 -14.61 -4.81 4.62
CA HIS A 18 -13.94 -6.07 4.36
C HIS A 18 -14.89 -7.05 3.64
N PRO A 19 -14.40 -7.86 2.69
CA PRO A 19 -15.26 -8.72 1.86
C PRO A 19 -15.96 -9.85 2.61
N THR A 20 -15.37 -10.28 3.74
CA THR A 20 -15.81 -11.45 4.50
C THR A 20 -15.98 -11.20 5.99
N LEU A 21 -15.61 -10.01 6.51
CA LEU A 21 -15.65 -9.69 7.94
C LEU A 21 -16.34 -8.34 8.12
N GLU A 22 -16.97 -8.10 9.27
CA GLU A 22 -17.58 -6.80 9.60
C GLU A 22 -16.54 -5.78 10.06
N LEU A 23 -15.49 -5.59 9.26
CA LEU A 23 -14.35 -4.72 9.56
C LEU A 23 -14.13 -3.72 8.42
N PRO A 24 -13.46 -2.59 8.70
CA PRO A 24 -12.95 -1.71 7.65
C PRO A 24 -12.00 -2.45 6.70
N ILE A 25 -11.94 -2.01 5.45
CA ILE A 25 -11.00 -2.59 4.46
C ILE A 25 -9.54 -2.23 4.77
N ILE A 26 -9.28 -1.16 5.52
CA ILE A 26 -7.94 -0.75 5.94
C ILE A 26 -7.63 -1.44 7.27
N ASP A 27 -6.53 -2.19 7.30
CA ASP A 27 -6.05 -2.83 8.53
C ASP A 27 -5.14 -1.85 9.30
N TYR A 28 -5.67 -1.27 10.37
CA TYR A 28 -4.98 -0.25 11.15
C TYR A 28 -3.86 -0.81 12.02
N ASP A 29 -3.94 -2.07 12.47
CA ASP A 29 -2.87 -2.73 13.23
C ASP A 29 -1.63 -2.92 12.33
N LEU A 30 -1.86 -3.31 11.07
CA LEU A 30 -0.81 -3.41 10.07
C LEU A 30 -0.22 -2.03 9.72
N ALA A 31 -1.07 -1.01 9.61
CA ALA A 31 -0.60 0.35 9.39
C ALA A 31 0.25 0.86 10.57
N LEU A 32 -0.18 0.65 11.82
CA LEU A 32 0.56 1.01 13.04
C LEU A 32 1.91 0.28 13.15
N LEU A 33 1.99 -0.97 12.66
CA LEU A 33 3.23 -1.72 12.64
C LEU A 33 4.25 -1.15 11.63
N PHE A 34 3.81 -0.90 10.39
CA PHE A 34 4.72 -0.57 9.28
C PHE A 34 4.93 0.93 9.06
N LEU A 35 3.90 1.75 9.23
CA LEU A 35 3.93 3.17 8.86
C LEU A 35 4.99 3.98 9.64
N PRO A 36 5.18 3.82 10.97
CA PRO A 36 6.20 4.56 11.71
C PRO A 36 7.62 4.30 11.18
N MET A 37 7.97 3.02 11.00
CA MET A 37 9.29 2.61 10.48
C MET A 37 9.48 3.04 9.03
N LEU A 38 8.39 3.06 8.24
CA LEU A 38 8.41 3.53 6.87
C LEU A 38 8.65 5.04 6.78
N ILE A 39 7.99 5.85 7.62
CA ILE A 39 8.22 7.30 7.73
C ILE A 39 9.66 7.58 8.18
N LEU A 40 10.19 6.83 9.15
CA LEU A 40 11.58 6.93 9.56
C LEU A 40 12.54 6.64 8.40
N GLY A 41 12.27 5.59 7.62
CA GLY A 41 13.03 5.27 6.43
C GLY A 41 13.00 6.38 5.38
N ILE A 42 11.88 7.07 5.20
CA ILE A 42 11.77 8.18 4.22
C ILE A 42 12.75 9.31 4.55
N SER A 43 12.83 9.71 5.82
CA SER A 43 13.77 10.73 6.29
C SER A 43 15.22 10.38 5.91
N ILE A 44 15.59 9.12 6.09
CA ILE A 44 16.91 8.58 5.69
C ILE A 44 17.04 8.60 4.17
N GLY A 45 16.01 8.14 3.46
CA GLY A 45 15.99 8.03 2.01
C GLY A 45 16.11 9.36 1.29
N VAL A 46 15.39 10.39 1.73
CA VAL A 46 15.49 11.75 1.16
C VAL A 46 16.87 12.34 1.43
N THR A 47 17.45 12.08 2.60
CA THR A 47 18.84 12.49 2.89
C THR A 47 19.83 11.77 1.96
N LEU A 48 19.64 10.48 1.69
CA LEU A 48 20.44 9.71 0.73
C LEU A 48 20.24 10.17 -0.72
N ASN A 49 19.04 10.62 -1.09
CA ASN A 49 18.77 11.17 -2.42
C ASN A 49 19.65 12.39 -2.70
N VAL A 50 19.91 13.23 -1.70
CA VAL A 50 20.81 14.38 -1.85
C VAL A 50 22.26 13.93 -2.02
N LEU A 51 22.69 12.86 -1.34
CA LEU A 51 24.07 12.37 -1.45
C LEU A 51 24.35 11.72 -2.80
N PHE A 52 23.40 10.91 -3.27
CA PHE A 52 23.60 10.04 -4.41
C PHE A 52 23.45 10.76 -5.74
N ALA A 53 24.33 10.42 -6.67
CA ALA A 53 24.24 10.91 -8.03
C ALA A 53 22.95 10.40 -8.72
N ASP A 54 22.35 11.27 -9.55
CA ASP A 54 21.09 11.00 -10.27
C ASP A 54 21.08 9.64 -10.97
N TRP A 55 22.21 9.28 -11.58
CA TRP A 55 22.35 8.04 -12.36
C TRP A 55 22.19 6.79 -11.52
N MET A 56 22.68 6.83 -10.29
CA MET A 56 22.58 5.70 -9.37
C MET A 56 21.14 5.53 -8.90
N ILE A 57 20.43 6.64 -8.65
CA ILE A 57 19.00 6.63 -8.30
C ILE A 57 18.18 6.05 -9.46
N ILE A 58 18.47 6.43 -10.70
CA ILE A 58 17.81 5.90 -11.91
C ILE A 58 18.07 4.40 -12.05
N ILE A 59 19.32 3.93 -11.92
CA ILE A 59 19.64 2.51 -12.00
C ILE A 59 18.92 1.74 -10.88
N LEU A 60 18.94 2.25 -9.65
CA LEU A 60 18.26 1.65 -8.52
C LEU A 60 16.75 1.54 -8.79
N LEU A 61 16.12 2.59 -9.34
CA LEU A 61 14.71 2.61 -9.72
C LEU A 61 14.39 1.57 -10.79
N ILE A 62 15.23 1.44 -11.82
CA ILE A 62 15.04 0.44 -12.89
C ILE A 62 15.11 -0.98 -12.31
N ILE A 63 16.17 -1.29 -11.56
CA ILE A 63 16.32 -2.61 -10.90
C ILE A 63 15.12 -2.89 -10.02
N PHE A 64 14.72 -1.90 -9.22
CA PHE A 64 13.60 -2.02 -8.30
C PHE A 64 12.28 -2.33 -9.05
N PHE A 65 11.96 -1.59 -10.11
CA PHE A 65 10.74 -1.81 -10.89
C PHE A 65 10.74 -3.15 -11.63
N ILE A 66 11.89 -3.60 -12.15
CA ILE A 66 12.00 -4.93 -12.77
C ILE A 66 11.71 -6.02 -11.73
N VAL A 67 12.35 -5.95 -10.56
CA VAL A 67 12.18 -6.94 -9.49
C VAL A 67 10.74 -6.98 -8.99
N THR A 68 10.15 -5.82 -8.70
CA THR A 68 8.77 -5.74 -8.20
C THR A 68 7.73 -6.11 -9.24
N SER A 69 7.90 -5.69 -10.49
CA SER A 69 7.02 -6.09 -11.60
C SER A 69 7.02 -7.61 -11.76
N THR A 70 8.21 -8.20 -11.83
CA THR A 70 8.38 -9.65 -12.00
C THR A 70 7.74 -10.42 -10.83
N ARG A 71 8.05 -10.04 -9.58
CA ARG A 71 7.45 -10.67 -8.40
C ARG A 71 5.92 -10.51 -8.36
N SER A 72 5.41 -9.34 -8.70
CA SER A 72 3.97 -9.06 -8.70
C SER A 72 3.26 -9.86 -9.78
N PHE A 73 3.85 -10.00 -10.97
CA PHE A 73 3.30 -10.81 -12.06
C PHE A 73 3.19 -12.29 -11.66
N PHE A 74 4.27 -12.87 -11.12
CA PHE A 74 4.24 -14.27 -10.66
C PHE A 74 3.18 -14.51 -9.57
N LYS A 75 3.07 -13.59 -8.59
CA LYS A 75 2.00 -13.66 -7.58
C LYS A 75 0.60 -13.52 -8.17
N GLY A 76 0.45 -12.67 -9.18
CA GLY A 76 -0.80 -12.51 -9.93
C GLY A 76 -1.23 -13.81 -10.58
N VAL A 77 -0.29 -14.49 -11.25
CA VAL A 77 -0.52 -15.81 -11.86
C VAL A 77 -0.88 -16.87 -10.80
N GLU A 78 -0.16 -16.91 -9.68
CA GLU A 78 -0.43 -17.86 -8.60
C GLU A 78 -1.83 -17.64 -8.00
N THR A 79 -2.20 -16.39 -7.75
CA THR A 79 -3.50 -16.02 -7.19
C THR A 79 -4.62 -16.30 -8.19
N TRP A 80 -4.41 -16.02 -9.47
CA TRP A 80 -5.35 -16.38 -10.53
C TRP A 80 -5.60 -17.88 -10.60
N LYS A 81 -4.54 -18.70 -10.45
CA LYS A 81 -4.67 -20.16 -10.42
C LYS A 81 -5.48 -20.63 -9.22
N LYS A 82 -5.24 -20.06 -8.03
CA LYS A 82 -6.01 -20.33 -6.80
C LYS A 82 -7.49 -19.95 -6.95
N GLU A 83 -7.77 -18.75 -7.48
CA GLU A 83 -9.14 -18.29 -7.74
C GLU A 83 -9.86 -19.17 -8.76
N THR A 84 -9.15 -19.61 -9.80
CA THR A 84 -9.74 -20.49 -10.83
C THR A 84 -10.12 -21.84 -10.25
N LYS A 85 -9.26 -22.43 -9.40
CA LYS A 85 -9.56 -23.69 -8.70
C LYS A 85 -10.77 -23.54 -7.77
N SER A 86 -10.81 -22.48 -6.96
CA SER A 86 -11.93 -22.21 -6.04
C SER A 86 -13.26 -22.00 -6.78
N LYS A 87 -13.27 -21.27 -7.92
CA LYS A 87 -14.47 -21.14 -8.76
C LYS A 87 -14.91 -22.49 -9.34
N GLN A 88 -13.98 -23.34 -9.73
CA GLN A 88 -14.28 -24.68 -10.24
C GLN A 88 -14.82 -25.60 -9.15
N GLU A 89 -14.26 -25.55 -7.93
CA GLU A 89 -14.77 -26.28 -6.76
C GLU A 89 -16.17 -25.80 -6.36
N THR A 90 -16.43 -24.49 -6.38
CA THR A 90 -17.76 -23.92 -6.10
C THR A 90 -18.79 -24.34 -7.16
N ALA A 91 -18.40 -24.31 -8.45
CA ALA A 91 -19.27 -24.77 -9.54
C ALA A 91 -19.56 -26.27 -9.45
N ARG A 92 -18.58 -27.10 -9.06
CA ARG A 92 -18.78 -28.53 -8.81
C ARG A 92 -19.73 -28.77 -7.63
N ALA A 93 -19.52 -28.09 -6.50
CA ALA A 93 -20.41 -28.20 -5.34
C ALA A 93 -21.85 -27.74 -5.68
N GLN A 94 -22.00 -26.69 -6.50
CA GLN A 94 -23.32 -26.25 -6.98
C GLN A 94 -23.99 -27.27 -7.90
N LEU A 95 -23.22 -27.93 -8.76
CA LEU A 95 -23.72 -29.03 -9.61
C LEU A 95 -24.11 -30.24 -8.76
N GLU A 96 -23.32 -30.63 -7.75
CA GLU A 96 -23.65 -31.71 -6.82
C GLU A 96 -24.93 -31.40 -6.01
N ILE A 97 -25.12 -30.15 -5.57
CA ILE A 97 -26.36 -29.72 -4.90
C ILE A 97 -27.56 -29.79 -5.86
N TYR A 98 -27.36 -29.46 -7.13
CA TYR A 98 -28.41 -29.52 -8.15
C TYR A 98 -28.78 -30.98 -8.48
N ASP A 99 -27.80 -31.86 -8.62
CA ASP A 99 -28.00 -33.30 -8.87
C ASP A 99 -28.73 -33.96 -7.70
N ASN A 100 -28.28 -33.72 -6.46
CA ASN A 100 -28.94 -34.23 -5.26
C ASN A 100 -30.38 -33.70 -5.12
N LYS A 101 -30.68 -32.49 -5.62
CA LYS A 101 -32.06 -31.95 -5.66
C LYS A 101 -32.93 -32.63 -6.71
N ILE A 102 -32.36 -33.07 -7.83
CA ILE A 102 -33.09 -33.82 -8.86
C ILE A 102 -33.37 -35.23 -8.36
N GLU A 103 -32.38 -35.93 -7.81
CA GLU A 103 -32.56 -37.27 -7.25
C GLU A 103 -33.61 -37.27 -6.13
N ALA A 104 -33.58 -36.29 -5.23
CA ALA A 104 -34.59 -36.14 -4.18
C ALA A 104 -36.00 -35.79 -4.71
N ALA A 105 -36.11 -35.23 -5.92
CA ALA A 105 -37.39 -34.93 -6.56
C ALA A 105 -37.95 -36.12 -7.36
N GLU A 106 -37.10 -37.05 -7.82
CA GLU A 106 -37.53 -38.29 -8.49
C GLU A 106 -38.02 -39.37 -7.52
N GLU A 107 -37.64 -39.33 -6.23
CA GLU A 107 -38.09 -40.32 -5.22
C GLU A 107 -39.47 -40.04 -4.58
N MET A 108 -40.14 -38.92 -4.88
CA MET A 108 -41.46 -38.60 -4.30
C MET A 108 -42.61 -38.75 -5.33
N PRO A 109 -43.62 -39.60 -5.09
CA PRO A 109 -44.83 -39.57 -5.90
C PRO A 109 -45.68 -38.33 -5.53
N LEU A 110 -46.06 -37.56 -6.56
CA LEU A 110 -47.01 -36.44 -6.51
C LEU A 110 -48.26 -36.80 -5.67
N PRO A 111 -48.78 -35.86 -4.84
CA PRO A 111 -49.63 -34.81 -5.42
C PRO A 111 -49.51 -33.40 -4.81
N GLY A 112 -49.81 -32.42 -5.65
CA GLY A 112 -50.71 -31.29 -5.37
C GLY A 112 -50.40 -30.35 -4.19
N GLY A 113 -50.10 -29.10 -4.52
CA GLY A 113 -50.27 -27.98 -3.58
C GLY A 113 -49.29 -26.86 -3.82
N ALA A 114 -49.76 -25.78 -4.44
CA ALA A 114 -49.01 -24.54 -4.57
C ALA A 114 -48.72 -23.96 -3.17
N THR A 115 -47.45 -23.88 -2.81
CA THR A 115 -46.99 -23.00 -1.73
C THR A 115 -45.88 -22.12 -2.27
N SER A 116 -46.15 -20.82 -2.19
CA SER A 116 -45.28 -19.72 -2.56
C SER A 116 -43.91 -19.84 -1.89
N HIS A 117 -42.89 -20.11 -2.70
CA HIS A 117 -41.50 -20.00 -2.29
C HIS A 117 -41.17 -18.53 -2.00
N ASP A 118 -41.04 -18.22 -0.71
CA ASP A 118 -40.41 -17.01 -0.24
C ASP A 118 -38.93 -17.05 -0.67
N GLN A 119 -38.57 -16.15 -1.60
CA GLN A 119 -37.23 -16.06 -2.14
C GLN A 119 -36.32 -15.43 -1.08
N THR A 120 -35.60 -16.27 -0.34
CA THR A 120 -34.43 -15.83 0.42
C THR A 120 -33.37 -15.37 -0.59
N LYS A 121 -33.37 -14.06 -0.88
CA LYS A 121 -32.34 -13.39 -1.68
C LYS A 121 -30.95 -13.78 -1.12
N PRO A 122 -29.96 -14.09 -1.96
CA PRO A 122 -28.59 -14.10 -1.50
C PRO A 122 -28.23 -12.68 -1.08
N GLU A 123 -27.98 -12.49 0.22
CA GLU A 123 -27.48 -11.24 0.80
C GLU A 123 -26.18 -10.84 0.09
N SER A 124 -26.31 -9.93 -0.87
CA SER A 124 -25.21 -9.13 -1.38
C SER A 124 -25.32 -7.74 -0.77
N ILE A 125 -25.15 -7.67 0.56
CA ILE A 125 -25.10 -6.38 1.26
C ILE A 125 -23.74 -5.74 0.98
N LYS A 126 -23.60 -5.12 -0.19
CA LYS A 126 -22.67 -4.01 -0.41
C LYS A 126 -23.31 -2.73 0.10
N GLU A 127 -23.61 -2.65 1.39
CA GLU A 127 -24.01 -1.37 1.99
C GLU A 127 -22.80 -0.44 1.97
N LYS A 128 -22.95 0.70 1.27
CA LYS A 128 -22.05 1.83 1.43
C LYS A 128 -22.28 2.38 2.84
N VAL A 129 -21.45 1.96 3.77
CA VAL A 129 -21.55 2.35 5.18
C VAL A 129 -21.07 3.79 5.34
N SER A 130 -21.59 4.48 6.37
CA SER A 130 -21.14 5.83 6.73
C SER A 130 -19.62 5.83 6.99
N ILE A 131 -18.91 6.82 6.43
CA ILE A 131 -17.45 6.95 6.55
C ILE A 131 -17.01 6.99 8.01
N ILE A 132 -17.82 7.62 8.87
CA ILE A 132 -17.49 7.88 10.27
C ILE A 132 -17.51 6.61 11.11
N GLU A 133 -18.40 5.66 10.78
CA GLU A 133 -18.54 4.38 11.48
C GLU A 133 -17.48 3.36 11.05
N ASN A 134 -16.83 3.58 9.91
CA ASN A 134 -15.83 2.67 9.34
C ASN A 134 -14.38 3.05 9.71
N ILE A 135 -14.20 4.05 10.58
CA ILE A 135 -12.89 4.55 10.98
C ILE A 135 -12.60 4.17 12.43
N TYR A 136 -11.46 3.53 12.66
CA TYR A 136 -10.90 3.37 14.01
C TYR A 136 -10.18 4.65 14.43
N TRP A 137 -10.92 5.57 15.03
CA TRP A 137 -10.45 6.93 15.35
C TRP A 137 -9.24 6.97 16.28
N MET A 138 -9.11 6.03 17.21
CA MET A 138 -7.95 5.99 18.11
C MET A 138 -6.66 5.60 17.38
N ASP A 139 -6.73 4.60 16.50
CA ASP A 139 -5.57 4.14 15.73
C ASP A 139 -5.20 5.17 14.66
N LEU A 140 -6.19 5.71 13.94
CA LEU A 140 -5.99 6.81 12.99
C LEU A 140 -5.40 8.04 13.69
N GLY A 141 -5.93 8.41 14.86
CA GLY A 141 -5.43 9.53 15.66
C GLY A 141 -3.97 9.33 16.07
N THR A 142 -3.58 8.11 16.46
CA THR A 142 -2.18 7.78 16.79
C THR A 142 -1.26 7.96 15.57
N LEU A 143 -1.67 7.46 14.41
CA LEU A 143 -0.90 7.59 13.16
C LEU A 143 -0.78 9.04 12.69
N VAL A 144 -1.87 9.81 12.71
CA VAL A 144 -1.89 11.23 12.33
C VAL A 144 -1.03 12.04 13.30
N THR A 145 -1.12 11.79 14.61
CA THR A 145 -0.33 12.49 15.61
C THR A 145 1.16 12.22 15.41
N LEU A 146 1.55 10.95 15.24
CA LEU A 146 2.94 10.59 14.96
C LEU A 146 3.45 11.25 13.67
N TRP A 147 2.63 11.23 12.61
CA TRP A 147 2.98 11.86 11.34
C TRP A 147 3.19 13.37 11.50
N LEU A 148 2.30 14.07 12.21
CA LEU A 148 2.43 15.50 12.49
C LEU A 148 3.68 15.83 13.31
N ILE A 149 4.00 15.01 14.33
CA ILE A 149 5.21 15.19 15.13
C ILE A 149 6.45 15.02 14.26
N ILE A 150 6.53 13.96 13.46
CA ILE A 150 7.70 13.72 12.59
C ILE A 150 7.79 14.82 11.52
N LEU A 151 6.67 15.26 10.95
CA LEU A 151 6.62 16.37 10.01
C LEU A 151 7.16 17.66 10.65
N ALA A 152 6.74 17.98 11.88
CA ALA A 152 7.23 19.14 12.61
C ALA A 152 8.74 19.05 12.88
N LEU A 153 9.26 17.87 13.20
CA LEU A 153 10.71 17.65 13.35
C LEU A 153 11.47 17.87 12.03
N GLN A 154 10.91 17.45 10.88
CA GLN A 154 11.52 17.69 9.58
C GLN A 154 11.52 19.17 9.18
N ILE A 155 10.41 19.87 9.45
CA ILE A 155 10.31 21.30 9.22
C ILE A 155 11.32 22.04 10.11
N GLY A 156 11.37 21.71 11.41
CA GLY A 156 12.34 22.29 12.35
C GLY A 156 13.79 22.07 11.90
N LYS A 157 14.11 20.85 11.44
CA LYS A 157 15.43 20.51 10.86
C LYS A 157 15.80 21.44 9.71
N SER A 158 14.86 21.81 8.85
CA SER A 158 15.12 22.72 7.71
C SER A 158 15.49 24.15 8.11
N TYR A 159 15.16 24.60 9.34
CA TYR A 159 15.54 25.92 9.85
C TYR A 159 16.87 25.91 10.60
N THR A 160 17.43 24.73 10.88
CA THR A 160 18.72 24.60 11.55
C THR A 160 19.87 24.59 10.55
N ALA A 161 21.04 25.09 10.96
CA ALA A 161 22.25 25.00 10.15
C ALA A 161 22.58 23.52 9.86
N THR A 162 22.88 23.22 8.59
CA THR A 162 23.28 21.88 8.16
C THR A 162 24.45 21.39 9.01
N CYS A 163 24.36 20.14 9.48
CA CYS A 163 25.40 19.47 10.25
C CYS A 163 25.69 20.07 11.65
N SER A 164 24.80 20.93 12.17
CA SER A 164 24.80 21.37 13.57
C SER A 164 24.42 20.26 14.56
N ALA A 165 24.78 20.41 15.85
CA ALA A 165 24.33 19.50 16.90
C ALA A 165 22.79 19.39 16.98
N ILE A 166 22.09 20.52 16.79
CA ILE A 166 20.61 20.56 16.81
C ILE A 166 20.03 19.74 15.64
N TYR A 167 20.65 19.80 14.47
CA TYR A 167 20.25 19.03 13.29
C TYR A 167 20.28 17.52 13.58
N TRP A 168 21.36 17.03 14.21
CA TRP A 168 21.50 15.63 14.56
C TRP A 168 20.54 15.21 15.68
N ILE A 169 20.31 16.07 16.67
CA ILE A 169 19.33 15.81 17.73
C ILE A 169 17.93 15.65 17.14
N LEU A 170 17.50 16.54 16.25
CA LEU A 170 16.18 16.47 15.60
C LEU A 170 16.03 15.21 14.72
N ASN A 171 17.12 14.75 14.09
CA ASN A 171 17.11 13.52 13.30
C ASN A 171 17.05 12.27 14.18
N ILE A 172 17.88 12.20 15.22
CA ILE A 172 17.90 11.07 16.16
C ILE A 172 16.59 10.96 16.92
N LEU A 173 15.93 12.08 17.24
CA LEU A 173 14.64 12.11 17.94
C LEU A 173 13.50 11.41 17.16
N GLN A 174 13.61 11.27 15.84
CA GLN A 174 12.64 10.54 15.03
C GLN A 174 12.68 9.02 15.33
N ILE A 175 13.85 8.49 15.68
CA ILE A 175 14.05 7.05 15.95
C ILE A 175 13.22 6.58 17.15
N PRO A 176 13.34 7.14 18.38
CA PRO A 176 12.57 6.69 19.52
C PRO A 176 11.05 6.91 19.33
N LEU A 177 10.64 7.95 18.60
CA LEU A 177 9.23 8.18 18.29
C LEU A 177 8.65 7.08 17.40
N ALA A 178 9.31 6.77 16.29
CA ALA A 178 8.87 5.72 15.36
C ALA A 178 8.98 4.33 16.00
N ALA A 179 10.14 4.02 16.60
CA ALA A 179 10.38 2.74 17.26
C ALA A 179 9.45 2.54 18.46
N GLY A 180 9.11 3.58 19.21
CA GLY A 180 8.18 3.50 20.34
C GLY A 180 6.78 3.03 19.91
N VAL A 181 6.20 3.66 18.89
CA VAL A 181 4.87 3.28 18.38
C VAL A 181 4.89 1.87 17.78
N THR A 182 5.87 1.56 16.93
CA THR A 182 5.98 0.22 16.34
C THR A 182 6.26 -0.86 17.39
N SER A 183 7.09 -0.58 18.40
CA SER A 183 7.38 -1.55 19.49
C SER A 183 6.15 -1.78 20.37
N TYR A 184 5.39 -0.72 20.67
CA TYR A 184 4.12 -0.86 21.39
C TYR A 184 3.16 -1.79 20.65
N GLU A 185 2.99 -1.61 19.35
CA GLU A 185 2.14 -2.46 18.53
C GLU A 185 2.70 -3.88 18.40
N ALA A 186 4.00 -4.05 18.15
CA ALA A 186 4.65 -5.35 18.08
C ALA A 186 4.51 -6.15 19.38
N VAL A 187 4.64 -5.51 20.55
CA VAL A 187 4.42 -6.13 21.87
C VAL A 187 2.94 -6.46 22.07
N SER A 188 2.03 -5.61 21.59
CA SER A 188 0.59 -5.85 21.64
C SER A 188 0.18 -7.09 20.82
N LEU A 189 0.76 -7.24 19.62
CA LEU A 189 0.59 -8.40 18.74
C LEU A 189 1.23 -9.67 19.33
N TYR A 190 2.43 -9.56 19.91
CA TYR A 190 3.12 -10.70 20.53
C TYR A 190 2.38 -11.24 21.76
N LYS A 191 1.87 -10.35 22.61
CA LYS A 191 1.06 -10.72 23.79
C LYS A 191 -0.37 -11.12 23.46
N GLY A 192 -0.78 -11.05 22.18
CA GLY A 192 -2.13 -11.38 21.72
C GLY A 192 -3.22 -10.38 22.14
N ARG A 193 -2.84 -9.18 22.61
CA ARG A 193 -3.80 -8.10 22.96
C ARG A 193 -4.43 -7.47 21.72
N ARG A 194 -3.70 -7.43 20.61
CA ARG A 194 -4.19 -7.09 19.28
C ARG A 194 -4.00 -8.27 18.33
N LYS A 195 -4.85 -8.37 17.31
CA LYS A 195 -4.80 -9.41 16.28
C LYS A 195 -5.06 -8.76 14.94
N ILE A 196 -4.18 -9.02 13.97
CA ILE A 196 -4.37 -8.62 12.57
C ILE A 196 -5.60 -9.34 12.03
N ALA A 197 -6.74 -8.65 12.10
CA ALA A 197 -8.04 -9.23 11.87
C ALA A 197 -8.20 -9.71 10.41
N SER A 198 -7.45 -9.11 9.48
CA SER A 198 -7.46 -9.50 8.07
C SER A 198 -6.91 -10.89 7.77
N LYS A 199 -6.14 -11.51 8.67
CA LYS A 199 -5.45 -12.79 8.41
C LYS A 199 -6.35 -14.03 8.64
N GLY A 200 -7.53 -13.85 9.26
CA GLY A 200 -8.29 -14.97 9.82
C GLY A 200 -7.49 -15.68 10.93
N GLY A 201 -8.12 -16.55 11.72
CA GLY A 201 -7.50 -17.17 12.92
C GLY A 201 -6.23 -18.03 12.71
N ALA A 202 -5.60 -18.00 11.54
CA ALA A 202 -4.56 -18.93 11.08
C ALA A 202 -3.10 -18.62 11.53
N SER A 203 -2.83 -17.64 12.40
CA SER A 203 -1.56 -17.64 13.16
C SER A 203 -1.66 -16.81 14.44
N MET A 204 -1.84 -17.47 15.59
CA MET A 204 -1.91 -16.79 16.89
C MET A 204 -0.54 -16.40 17.47
N ASN A 205 0.57 -16.86 16.88
CA ASN A 205 1.92 -16.59 17.40
C ASN A 205 2.76 -15.84 16.34
N TRP A 206 2.97 -14.54 16.57
CA TRP A 206 3.94 -13.74 15.81
C TRP A 206 5.29 -13.82 16.52
N PRO A 207 6.24 -14.64 16.05
CA PRO A 207 7.52 -14.73 16.72
C PRO A 207 8.28 -13.40 16.58
N VAL A 208 9.00 -13.03 17.64
CA VAL A 208 9.71 -11.74 17.73
C VAL A 208 10.64 -11.50 16.53
N HIS A 209 11.31 -12.55 16.03
CA HIS A 209 12.20 -12.43 14.86
C HIS A 209 11.47 -11.95 13.60
N LYS A 210 10.20 -12.37 13.37
CA LYS A 210 9.41 -11.90 12.22
C LYS A 210 9.00 -10.45 12.38
N LEU A 211 8.62 -10.05 13.60
CA LEU A 211 8.26 -8.65 13.90
C LEU A 211 9.47 -7.73 13.66
N VAL A 212 10.65 -8.11 14.17
CA VAL A 212 11.89 -7.36 13.92
C VAL A 212 12.22 -7.30 12.43
N LEU A 213 12.09 -8.42 11.71
CA LEU A 213 12.29 -8.46 10.26
C LEU A 213 11.33 -7.50 9.53
N TYR A 214 10.07 -7.43 9.93
CA TYR A 214 9.10 -6.50 9.34
C TYR A 214 9.43 -5.04 9.63
N CYS A 215 9.94 -4.72 10.82
CA CYS A 215 10.45 -3.38 11.12
C CYS A 215 11.60 -3.01 10.18
N ILE A 216 12.56 -3.91 9.97
CA ILE A 216 13.69 -3.70 9.06
C ILE A 216 13.20 -3.49 7.63
N ILE A 217 12.27 -4.34 7.16
CA ILE A 217 11.66 -4.19 5.83
C ILE A 217 10.91 -2.85 5.71
N GLY A 218 10.22 -2.41 6.77
CA GLY A 218 9.55 -1.11 6.83
C GLY A 218 10.53 0.05 6.64
N VAL A 219 11.64 0.05 7.37
CA VAL A 219 12.71 1.06 7.21
C VAL A 219 13.28 1.00 5.79
N MET A 220 13.66 -0.18 5.30
CA MET A 220 14.21 -0.34 3.95
C MET A 220 13.25 0.15 2.87
N ALA A 221 11.96 -0.17 3.02
CA ALA A 221 10.91 0.28 2.11
C ALA A 221 10.73 1.81 2.16
N GLY A 222 10.82 2.39 3.36
CA GLY A 222 10.84 3.83 3.57
C GLY A 222 12.05 4.49 2.93
N THR A 223 13.25 3.95 3.11
CA THR A 223 14.49 4.47 2.54
C THR A 223 14.44 4.49 1.02
N VAL A 224 14.10 3.36 0.39
CA VAL A 224 13.92 3.31 -1.07
C VAL A 224 12.78 4.24 -1.50
N GLY A 225 11.66 4.23 -0.77
CA GLY A 225 10.49 5.07 -1.05
C GLY A 225 10.78 6.57 -0.99
N GLY A 226 11.56 7.00 -0.01
CA GLY A 226 12.02 8.37 0.20
C GLY A 226 13.03 8.77 -0.86
N MET A 227 14.02 7.90 -1.13
CA MET A 227 15.02 8.13 -2.18
C MET A 227 14.41 8.35 -3.57
N LEU A 228 13.33 7.63 -3.88
CA LEU A 228 12.65 7.71 -5.16
C LEU A 228 11.52 8.75 -5.19
N GLY A 229 11.17 9.36 -4.06
CA GLY A 229 10.02 10.27 -3.93
C GLY A 229 8.66 9.59 -4.14
N LEU A 230 8.59 8.26 -3.98
CA LEU A 230 7.39 7.44 -4.20
C LEU A 230 6.60 7.16 -2.90
N GLY A 231 7.19 7.39 -1.72
CA GLY A 231 6.54 7.20 -0.43
C GLY A 231 6.45 5.74 0.05
N GLY A 232 7.21 4.79 -0.49
CA GLY A 232 7.42 3.44 0.09
C GLY A 232 6.22 2.47 0.16
N GLY A 233 4.97 2.94 0.09
CA GLY A 233 3.77 2.12 0.26
C GLY A 233 3.55 1.10 -0.86
N PHE A 234 4.15 1.31 -2.03
CA PHE A 234 4.11 0.35 -3.16
C PHE A 234 4.86 -0.96 -2.83
N ILE A 235 5.78 -0.93 -1.86
CA ILE A 235 6.52 -2.10 -1.38
C ILE A 235 5.66 -2.91 -0.40
N LEU A 236 4.82 -2.21 0.38
CA LEU A 236 3.96 -2.84 1.37
C LEU A 236 2.88 -3.73 0.76
N GLY A 237 2.32 -3.38 -0.40
CA GLY A 237 1.28 -4.19 -1.05
C GLY A 237 1.70 -5.65 -1.30
N PRO A 238 2.78 -5.89 -2.08
CA PRO A 238 3.31 -7.24 -2.28
C PRO A 238 3.73 -7.93 -0.99
N LEU A 239 4.30 -7.21 -0.03
CA LEU A 239 4.69 -7.75 1.28
C LEU A 239 3.48 -8.25 2.07
N PHE A 240 2.38 -7.49 2.08
CA PHE A 240 1.13 -7.85 2.74
C PHE A 240 0.51 -9.11 2.13
N LEU A 241 0.56 -9.25 0.80
CA LEU A 241 0.16 -10.49 0.12
C LEU A 241 1.03 -11.69 0.53
N GLU A 242 2.35 -11.47 0.71
CA GLU A 242 3.30 -12.47 1.20
C GLU A 242 2.98 -12.93 2.63
N MET A 243 2.42 -12.05 3.45
CA MET A 243 1.91 -12.38 4.79
C MET A 243 0.56 -13.11 4.78
N GLY A 244 -0.03 -13.33 3.60
CA GLY A 244 -1.33 -14.00 3.45
C GLY A 244 -2.54 -13.07 3.63
N ILE A 245 -2.35 -11.75 3.58
CA ILE A 245 -3.43 -10.78 3.71
C ILE A 245 -4.25 -10.75 2.41
N PRO A 246 -5.59 -10.72 2.46
CA PRO A 246 -6.43 -10.62 1.28
C PRO A 246 -6.04 -9.44 0.38
N PRO A 247 -6.04 -9.59 -0.97
CA PRO A 247 -5.57 -8.56 -1.88
C PRO A 247 -6.26 -7.19 -1.74
N GLN A 248 -7.54 -7.19 -1.42
CA GLN A 248 -8.34 -5.97 -1.24
C GLN A 248 -7.89 -5.18 0.00
N VAL A 249 -7.63 -5.85 1.12
CA VAL A 249 -7.13 -5.23 2.36
C VAL A 249 -5.68 -4.79 2.20
N SER A 250 -4.85 -5.64 1.60
CA SER A 250 -3.45 -5.33 1.31
C SER A 250 -3.33 -4.04 0.47
N SER A 251 -4.08 -3.96 -0.63
CA SER A 251 -4.07 -2.78 -1.49
C SER A 251 -4.57 -1.52 -0.78
N ALA A 252 -5.65 -1.62 -0.01
CA ALA A 252 -6.20 -0.48 0.73
C ALA A 252 -5.24 0.03 1.80
N THR A 253 -4.67 -0.88 2.60
CA THR A 253 -3.74 -0.56 3.70
C THR A 253 -2.41 -0.02 3.18
N ALA A 254 -1.88 -0.60 2.09
CA ALA A 254 -0.67 -0.10 1.45
C ALA A 254 -0.86 1.31 0.86
N THR A 255 -2.03 1.59 0.26
CA THR A 255 -2.35 2.93 -0.25
C THR A 255 -2.58 3.94 0.87
N PHE A 256 -3.14 3.50 1.99
CA PHE A 256 -3.26 4.30 3.21
C PHE A 256 -1.88 4.69 3.76
N ALA A 257 -0.97 3.73 3.90
CA ALA A 257 0.41 4.02 4.27
C ALA A 257 1.07 4.97 3.26
N MET A 258 0.87 4.74 1.95
CA MET A 258 1.39 5.56 0.85
C MET A 258 0.95 7.04 0.94
N MET A 259 -0.26 7.32 1.44
CA MET A 259 -0.77 8.68 1.59
C MET A 259 0.06 9.51 2.60
N PHE A 260 0.34 8.93 3.77
CA PHE A 260 1.14 9.59 4.82
C PHE A 260 2.61 9.72 4.45
N SER A 261 3.16 8.68 3.87
CA SER A 261 4.56 8.65 3.47
C SER A 261 4.86 9.55 2.27
N ALA A 262 4.02 9.54 1.23
CA ALA A 262 4.21 10.41 0.07
C ALA A 262 3.98 11.89 0.43
N SER A 263 3.04 12.19 1.33
CA SER A 263 2.88 13.57 1.83
C SER A 263 4.11 14.05 2.60
N LEU A 264 4.72 13.20 3.43
CA LEU A 264 5.99 13.53 4.09
C LEU A 264 7.10 13.81 3.07
N SER A 265 7.31 12.92 2.09
CA SER A 265 8.32 13.12 1.04
C SER A 265 8.10 14.42 0.25
N VAL A 266 6.85 14.77 -0.07
CA VAL A 266 6.55 16.04 -0.77
C VAL A 266 7.01 17.24 0.05
N VAL A 267 6.77 17.24 1.37
CA VAL A 267 7.21 18.34 2.23
C VAL A 267 8.74 18.36 2.33
N GLU A 268 9.40 17.22 2.52
CA GLU A 268 10.87 17.17 2.59
C GLU A 268 11.52 17.65 1.29
N TYR A 269 11.05 17.20 0.12
CA TYR A 269 11.55 17.66 -1.17
C TYR A 269 11.22 19.12 -1.48
N TYR A 270 10.10 19.63 -0.94
CA TYR A 270 9.75 21.05 -1.03
C TYR A 270 10.72 21.90 -0.20
N LEU A 271 11.02 21.48 1.04
CA LEU A 271 12.00 22.14 1.92
C LEU A 271 13.41 22.14 1.29
N LEU A 272 13.76 21.08 0.56
CA LEU A 272 14.99 21.00 -0.24
C LEU A 272 14.95 21.80 -1.55
N LYS A 273 13.85 22.48 -1.87
CA LYS A 273 13.64 23.25 -3.12
C LYS A 273 13.91 22.44 -4.40
N ARG A 274 13.66 21.13 -4.37
CA ARG A 274 13.98 20.19 -5.48
C ARG A 274 12.95 20.21 -6.63
N PHE A 275 11.83 20.92 -6.49
CA PHE A 275 10.86 21.05 -7.58
C PHE A 275 10.07 22.38 -7.53
N PRO A 276 9.61 22.89 -8.69
CA PRO A 276 8.75 24.06 -8.76
C PRO A 276 7.29 23.73 -8.36
N VAL A 277 6.75 24.51 -7.42
CA VAL A 277 5.39 24.31 -6.84
C VAL A 277 4.26 24.31 -7.89
N PRO A 278 4.23 25.20 -8.90
CA PRO A 278 3.12 25.23 -9.86
C PRO A 278 2.97 23.93 -10.64
N TYR A 279 4.09 23.34 -11.08
CA TYR A 279 4.08 22.05 -11.77
C TYR A 279 3.64 20.92 -10.82
N ALA A 280 4.08 20.95 -9.56
CA ALA A 280 3.69 19.96 -8.57
C ALA A 280 2.17 19.98 -8.31
N LEU A 281 1.57 21.17 -8.21
CA LEU A 281 0.12 21.34 -8.07
C LEU A 281 -0.63 20.85 -9.31
N TYR A 282 -0.14 21.15 -10.51
CA TYR A 282 -0.72 20.64 -11.76
C TYR A 282 -0.72 19.10 -11.79
N PHE A 283 0.41 18.46 -11.50
CA PHE A 283 0.47 16.99 -11.45
C PHE A 283 -0.31 16.40 -10.27
N PHE A 284 -0.50 17.15 -9.19
CA PHE A 284 -1.36 16.73 -8.09
C PHE A 284 -2.83 16.68 -8.52
N THR A 285 -3.35 17.73 -9.18
CA THR A 285 -4.75 17.78 -9.61
C THR A 285 -5.05 16.76 -10.70
N VAL A 286 -4.19 16.66 -11.72
CA VAL A 286 -4.35 15.68 -12.81
C VAL A 286 -4.36 14.26 -12.26
N ALA A 287 -3.43 13.92 -11.35
CA ALA A 287 -3.39 12.58 -10.77
C ALA A 287 -4.56 12.28 -9.82
N THR A 288 -5.08 13.29 -9.13
CA THR A 288 -6.29 13.16 -8.30
C THR A 288 -7.48 12.81 -9.19
N ILE A 289 -7.71 13.55 -10.28
CA ILE A 289 -8.80 13.28 -11.23
C ILE A 289 -8.63 11.90 -11.89
N ALA A 290 -7.41 11.57 -12.33
CA ALA A 290 -7.11 10.27 -12.92
C ALA A 290 -7.34 9.12 -11.92
N ALA A 291 -7.03 9.32 -10.64
CA ALA A 291 -7.28 8.33 -9.59
C ALA A 291 -8.78 8.14 -9.35
N VAL A 292 -9.59 9.21 -9.33
CA VAL A 292 -11.06 9.11 -9.24
C VAL A 292 -11.60 8.24 -10.39
N ALA A 293 -11.22 8.59 -11.63
CA ALA A 293 -11.65 7.86 -12.82
C ALA A 293 -11.18 6.40 -12.78
N GLY A 294 -9.91 6.17 -12.47
CA GLY A 294 -9.30 4.84 -12.37
C GLY A 294 -9.99 3.96 -11.33
N GLN A 295 -10.27 4.48 -10.14
CA GLN A 295 -11.00 3.74 -9.09
C GLN A 295 -12.41 3.34 -9.55
N HIS A 296 -13.09 4.20 -10.31
CA HIS A 296 -14.41 3.87 -10.85
C HIS A 296 -14.34 2.75 -11.90
N VAL A 297 -13.40 2.84 -12.83
CA VAL A 297 -13.19 1.84 -13.89
C VAL A 297 -12.76 0.49 -13.31
N VAL A 298 -11.74 0.48 -12.46
CA VAL A 298 -11.21 -0.75 -11.84
C VAL A 298 -12.30 -1.45 -11.02
N ARG A 299 -13.11 -0.72 -10.28
CA ARG A 299 -14.23 -1.30 -9.52
C ARG A 299 -15.28 -1.92 -10.43
N LYS A 300 -15.66 -1.24 -11.51
CA LYS A 300 -16.63 -1.77 -12.49
C LYS A 300 -16.08 -3.06 -13.11
N LEU A 301 -14.79 -3.07 -13.45
CA LEU A 301 -14.11 -4.25 -14.00
C LEU A 301 -14.08 -5.42 -13.00
N ILE A 302 -13.76 -5.16 -11.73
CA ILE A 302 -13.80 -6.17 -10.66
C ILE A 302 -15.21 -6.73 -10.48
N SER A 303 -16.24 -5.88 -10.56
CA SER A 303 -17.63 -6.33 -10.42
C SER A 303 -18.10 -7.20 -11.58
N ILE A 304 -17.58 -6.98 -12.79
CA ILE A 304 -17.92 -7.78 -13.98
C ILE A 304 -17.21 -9.14 -13.94
N LEU A 305 -15.92 -9.15 -13.60
CA LEU A 305 -15.09 -10.36 -13.69
C LEU A 305 -15.05 -11.19 -12.40
N GLY A 306 -15.38 -10.58 -11.26
CA GLY A 306 -15.47 -11.23 -9.95
C GLY A 306 -14.18 -11.95 -9.54
N ARG A 307 -13.02 -11.35 -9.79
CA ARG A 307 -11.67 -11.90 -9.51
C ARG A 307 -10.79 -10.81 -8.88
N ALA A 308 -10.15 -11.09 -7.75
CA ALA A 308 -9.27 -10.13 -7.07
C ALA A 308 -7.86 -10.09 -7.69
N SER A 309 -7.43 -11.20 -8.32
CA SER A 309 -6.17 -11.32 -9.07
C SER A 309 -5.95 -10.25 -10.15
N LEU A 310 -7.03 -9.68 -10.70
CA LEU A 310 -6.96 -8.58 -11.67
C LEU A 310 -6.28 -7.33 -11.12
N ILE A 311 -6.46 -7.04 -9.82
CA ILE A 311 -5.81 -5.90 -9.17
C ILE A 311 -4.29 -6.08 -9.24
N ILE A 312 -3.81 -7.30 -8.99
CA ILE A 312 -2.38 -7.63 -9.01
C ILE A 312 -1.82 -7.51 -10.43
N PHE A 313 -2.54 -7.97 -11.45
CA PHE A 313 -2.12 -7.81 -12.85
C PHE A 313 -2.07 -6.35 -13.29
N ILE A 314 -3.08 -5.54 -12.95
CA ILE A 314 -3.08 -4.10 -13.26
C ILE A 314 -1.89 -3.41 -12.58
N LEU A 315 -1.63 -3.71 -11.30
CA LEU A 315 -0.47 -3.19 -10.58
C LEU A 315 0.85 -3.63 -11.25
N ALA A 316 1.00 -4.90 -11.61
CA ALA A 316 2.21 -5.38 -12.29
C ALA A 316 2.42 -4.70 -13.65
N SER A 317 1.39 -4.61 -14.49
CA SER A 317 1.46 -3.96 -15.81
C SER A 317 1.78 -2.47 -15.71
N THR A 318 1.17 -1.76 -14.75
CA THR A 318 1.45 -0.32 -14.56
C THR A 318 2.88 -0.07 -14.08
N ILE A 319 3.41 -0.89 -13.17
CA ILE A 319 4.81 -0.83 -12.74
C ILE A 319 5.75 -1.12 -13.92
N PHE A 320 5.44 -2.13 -14.75
CA PHE A 320 6.25 -2.49 -15.91
C PHE A 320 6.32 -1.37 -16.95
N VAL A 321 5.17 -0.78 -17.31
CA VAL A 321 5.11 0.36 -18.24
C VAL A 321 5.87 1.56 -17.67
N SER A 322 5.73 1.83 -16.36
CA SER A 322 6.50 2.88 -15.68
C SER A 322 8.00 2.62 -15.74
N ALA A 323 8.44 1.37 -15.60
CA ALA A 323 9.84 0.97 -15.71
C ALA A 323 10.42 1.29 -17.09
N ILE A 324 9.67 0.98 -18.15
CA ILE A 324 10.10 1.25 -19.53
C ILE A 324 10.19 2.74 -19.79
N LEU A 325 9.14 3.50 -19.42
CA LEU A 325 9.08 4.94 -19.68
C LEU A 325 10.12 5.72 -18.88
N VAL A 326 10.17 5.52 -17.56
CA VAL A 326 11.11 6.22 -16.67
C VAL A 326 12.53 5.73 -16.90
N GLY A 327 12.72 4.42 -17.06
CA GLY A 327 14.03 3.85 -17.37
C GLY A 327 14.57 4.35 -18.71
N GLY A 328 13.74 4.35 -19.75
CA GLY A 328 14.10 4.86 -21.08
C GLY A 328 14.45 6.35 -21.07
N ALA A 329 13.59 7.19 -20.48
CA ALA A 329 13.86 8.62 -20.34
C ALA A 329 15.09 8.91 -19.46
N GLY A 330 15.26 8.14 -18.37
CA GLY A 330 16.42 8.22 -17.49
C GLY A 330 17.71 7.91 -18.24
N MET A 331 17.76 6.80 -18.97
CA MET A 331 18.93 6.43 -19.79
C MET A 331 19.24 7.48 -20.86
N ALA A 332 18.23 8.00 -21.55
CA ALA A 332 18.43 9.05 -22.55
C ALA A 332 19.02 10.33 -21.93
N SER A 333 18.51 10.74 -20.75
CA SER A 333 19.02 11.90 -20.03
C SER A 333 20.47 11.70 -19.56
N MET A 334 20.80 10.48 -19.15
CA MET A 334 22.13 10.09 -18.70
C MET A 334 23.16 10.16 -19.81
N ILE A 335 22.83 9.62 -20.99
CA ILE A 335 23.70 9.69 -22.17
C ILE A 335 23.98 11.15 -22.53
N LYS A 336 22.93 11.98 -22.54
CA LYS A 336 23.06 13.42 -22.84
C LYS A 336 23.93 14.18 -21.83
N LYS A 337 23.83 13.87 -20.54
CA LYS A 337 24.71 14.45 -19.50
C LYS A 337 26.17 14.03 -19.68
N PHE A 338 26.39 12.76 -20.02
CA PHE A 338 27.72 12.23 -20.31
C PHE A 338 28.36 12.90 -21.53
N GLU A 339 27.61 13.08 -22.62
CA GLU A 339 28.08 13.81 -23.81
C GLU A 339 28.46 15.26 -23.52
N ARG A 340 27.75 15.91 -22.58
CA ARG A 340 28.00 17.30 -22.18
C ARG A 340 29.14 17.48 -21.17
N LYS A 341 29.77 16.38 -20.71
CA LYS A 341 30.79 16.38 -19.64
C LYS A 341 30.33 17.10 -18.37
N GLU A 342 29.03 17.06 -18.07
CA GLU A 342 28.48 17.62 -16.84
C GLU A 342 28.96 16.79 -15.62
N TYR A 343 29.12 17.44 -14.46
CA TYR A 343 29.51 16.75 -13.23
C TYR A 343 28.45 15.74 -12.82
N MET A 344 28.83 14.47 -12.70
CA MET A 344 27.95 13.35 -12.34
C MET A 344 28.32 12.72 -10.98
N GLY A 345 29.06 13.47 -10.16
CA GLY A 345 29.54 13.01 -8.86
C GLY A 345 28.53 13.19 -7.74
N PHE A 346 28.96 12.86 -6.53
CA PHE A 346 28.15 12.95 -5.32
C PHE A 346 28.09 14.39 -4.83
N GLU A 347 26.92 14.83 -4.37
CA GLU A 347 26.79 16.11 -3.66
C GLU A 347 27.08 15.89 -2.17
N SER A 348 27.62 16.91 -1.51
CA SER A 348 27.92 16.87 -0.09
C SER A 348 26.82 17.57 0.71
N ILE A 349 26.39 16.98 1.83
CA ILE A 349 25.37 17.57 2.71
C ILE A 349 25.93 18.76 3.52
N CYS A 350 27.25 18.80 3.76
CA CYS A 350 27.89 19.72 4.72
C CYS A 350 28.93 20.69 4.09
N SER A 351 28.96 20.87 2.77
CA SER A 351 29.92 21.77 2.10
C SER A 351 29.46 23.22 2.09
#